data_AF-A0A972UZB2-F1
#
_entry.id   AF-A0A972UZB2-F1
#
_cell.length_a   1.000
_cell.length_b   1.000
_cell.length_c   1.000
_cell.angle_alpha   90.00
_cell.angle_beta   90.00
_cell.angle_gamma   90.00
#
_symmetry.space_group_name_H-M   'P 1'
#
loop_
_entity.id
_entity.type
_entity.pdbx_description
1 polymer ?
#
loop_
_entity_poly.entity_id
_entity_poly.type
_entity_poly.pdbx_seq_one_letter_code
_entity_poly.pdbx_strand_id
1 'polypeptide(L)'
;MKCKTLHKKLIFFLEEELDVKEMELVKIHLSECSDCASFIEEMKKTLGVLEAERSPAINPFFYTRLKAKLENQESKQKQVFWRPALVRILQPAVFSILLMVGIYTGIKIGQPASTKQYTATLMQNQEIPYLNEMEGESIETSLME
;
A
#
# COMPACT_ATOMS: atom_id res chain seq x y z
N MET A 1 34.45 41.95 22.03
CA MET A 1 34.04 42.02 20.60
C MET A 1 33.84 43.48 20.22
N LYS A 2 33.87 43.87 18.94
CA LYS A 2 33.57 45.27 18.53
C LYS A 2 32.05 45.44 18.35
N CYS A 3 31.46 46.55 18.80
CA CYS A 3 30.01 46.79 18.71
C CYS A 3 29.47 46.63 17.28
N LYS A 4 30.19 47.18 16.28
CA LYS A 4 29.83 47.06 14.86
C LYS A 4 29.79 45.61 14.34
N THR A 5 30.64 44.73 14.87
CA THR A 5 30.62 43.30 14.51
C THR A 5 29.49 42.56 15.18
N LEU A 6 29.13 42.96 16.41
CA LEU A 6 28.04 42.35 17.16
C LEU A 6 26.69 42.69 16.52
N HIS A 7 26.46 43.95 16.12
CA HIS A 7 25.20 44.36 15.50
C HIS A 7 24.85 43.53 14.24
N LYS A 8 25.86 43.09 13.47
CA LYS A 8 25.66 42.19 12.32
C LYS A 8 25.28 40.77 12.72
N LYS A 9 25.72 40.32 13.90
CA LYS A 9 25.49 38.97 14.43
C LYS A 9 24.29 38.90 15.38
N LEU A 10 23.69 40.03 15.73
CA LEU A 10 22.65 40.13 16.74
C LEU A 10 21.38 39.37 16.36
N ILE A 11 21.00 39.38 15.08
CA ILE A 11 19.82 38.66 14.59
C ILE A 11 20.00 37.14 14.75
N PHE A 12 21.14 36.62 14.32
CA PHE A 12 21.49 35.21 14.48
C PHE A 12 21.61 34.80 15.96
N PHE A 13 21.98 35.73 16.85
CA PHE A 13 21.97 35.49 18.30
C PHE A 13 20.54 35.38 18.85
N LEU A 14 19.59 36.19 18.34
CA LEU A 14 18.17 36.08 18.73
C LEU A 14 17.52 34.79 18.22
N GLU A 15 17.95 34.31 17.05
CA GLU A 15 17.45 33.08 16.42
C GLU A 15 18.20 31.82 16.90
N GLU A 16 19.15 31.97 17.85
CA GLU A 16 19.98 30.88 18.38
C GLU A 16 20.80 30.11 17.32
N GLU A 17 21.16 30.75 16.21
CA GLU A 17 21.91 30.16 15.09
C GLU A 17 23.45 30.33 15.20
N LEU A 18 23.94 30.94 16.28
CA LEU A 18 25.38 31.10 16.52
C LEU A 18 26.01 29.84 17.13
N ASP A 19 27.29 29.61 16.80
CA ASP A 19 28.11 28.62 17.50
C ASP A 19 28.19 28.92 19.00
N VAL A 20 28.32 27.87 19.82
CA VAL A 20 28.26 27.95 21.29
C VAL A 20 29.30 28.95 21.84
N LYS A 21 30.48 29.00 21.24
CA LYS A 21 31.55 29.93 21.64
C LYS A 21 31.19 31.38 21.31
N GLU A 22 30.54 31.61 20.18
CA GLU A 22 30.14 32.96 19.77
C GLU A 22 28.95 33.47 20.59
N MET A 23 28.01 32.58 20.95
CA MET A 23 26.90 32.88 21.86
C MET A 23 27.40 33.41 23.22
N GLU A 24 28.42 32.77 23.79
CA GLU A 24 28.99 33.19 25.07
C GLU A 24 29.69 34.55 24.97
N LEU A 25 30.48 34.78 23.91
CA LEU A 25 31.14 36.05 23.66
C LEU A 25 30.15 37.22 23.48
N VAL A 26 29.01 36.97 22.84
CA VAL A 26 27.94 37.96 22.69
C VAL A 26 27.28 38.25 24.03
N LYS A 27 26.99 37.23 24.85
CA LYS A 27 26.44 37.42 26.21
C LYS A 27 27.34 38.26 27.11
N ILE A 28 28.65 38.00 27.09
CA ILE A 28 29.64 38.79 27.83
C ILE A 28 29.60 40.24 27.36
N HIS A 29 29.62 40.49 26.05
CA HIS A 29 29.62 41.86 25.54
C HIS A 29 28.32 42.61 25.85
N LEU A 30 27.17 41.94 25.86
CA LEU A 30 25.89 42.54 26.26
C LEU A 30 25.87 42.89 27.76
N SER A 31 26.62 42.18 28.61
CA SER A 31 26.77 42.53 30.03
C SER A 31 27.71 43.72 30.26
N GLU A 32 28.64 43.95 29.35
CA GLU A 32 29.66 45.01 29.45
C GLU A 32 29.25 46.32 28.74
N CYS A 33 28.41 46.26 27.71
CA CYS A 33 28.04 47.40 26.87
C CYS A 33 26.54 47.71 26.93
N SER A 34 26.18 48.80 27.59
CA SER A 34 24.80 49.29 27.71
C SER A 34 24.16 49.60 26.36
N ASP A 35 24.92 50.17 25.42
CA ASP A 35 24.39 50.57 24.11
C ASP A 35 23.92 49.35 23.32
N CYS A 36 24.74 48.29 23.29
CA CYS A 36 24.38 47.04 22.62
C CYS A 36 23.21 46.34 23.32
N ALA A 37 23.11 46.45 24.66
CA ALA A 37 22.00 45.92 25.43
C ALA A 37 20.68 46.67 25.13
N SER A 38 20.69 48.00 25.03
CA SER A 38 19.50 48.75 24.62
C SER A 38 19.07 48.43 23.19
N PHE A 39 20.03 48.27 22.29
CA PHE A 39 19.76 47.98 20.89
C PHE A 39 19.10 46.60 20.70
N ILE A 40 19.53 45.57 21.45
CA ILE A 40 18.89 44.24 21.37
C ILE A 40 17.47 44.26 21.93
N GLU A 41 17.21 45.03 22.98
CA GLU A 41 15.85 45.19 23.53
C GLU A 41 14.92 45.88 22.53
N GLU A 42 15.38 46.96 21.89
CA GLU A 42 14.61 47.65 20.85
C GLU A 42 14.33 46.74 19.64
N MET A 43 15.32 45.95 19.23
CA MET A 43 15.15 44.97 18.15
C MET A 43 14.13 43.88 18.52
N LYS A 44 14.22 43.32 19.73
CA LYS A 44 13.23 42.35 20.25
C LYS A 44 11.82 42.92 20.27
N LYS A 45 11.67 44.17 20.71
CA LYS A 45 10.36 44.85 20.74
C LYS A 45 9.80 45.01 19.34
N THR A 46 10.64 45.41 18.38
CA THR A 46 10.24 45.57 16.97
C THR A 46 9.82 44.24 16.34
N LEU A 47 10.57 43.16 16.60
CA LEU A 47 10.24 41.81 16.14
C LEU A 47 8.97 41.26 16.80
N GLY A 48 8.76 41.53 18.09
CA GLY A 48 7.56 41.09 18.81
C GLY A 48 6.25 41.71 18.28
N VAL A 49 6.29 42.94 17.75
CA VAL A 49 5.11 43.54 17.08
C VAL A 49 4.70 42.73 15.85
N LEU A 50 5.68 42.27 15.06
CA LEU A 50 5.42 41.43 13.90
C LEU A 50 4.84 40.06 14.30
N GLU A 51 5.32 39.49 15.41
CA GLU A 51 4.88 38.19 15.90
C GLU A 51 3.44 38.21 16.44
N ALA A 52 3.05 39.30 17.12
CA ALA A 52 1.68 39.51 17.58
C ALA A 52 0.67 39.55 16.41
N GLU A 53 1.00 40.28 15.34
CA GLU A 53 0.20 40.36 14.12
C GLU A 53 0.16 39.02 13.37
N ARG A 54 1.25 38.26 13.44
CA ARG A 54 1.43 36.98 12.75
C ARG A 54 0.94 35.78 13.57
N SER A 55 0.14 35.98 14.61
CA SER A 55 -0.57 34.91 15.29
C SER A 55 -1.89 34.61 14.55
N PRO A 56 -1.91 33.76 13.49
CA PRO A 56 -3.18 33.34 12.95
C PRO A 56 -3.95 32.64 14.07
N ALA A 57 -5.24 32.96 14.20
CA ALA A 57 -6.12 32.20 15.07
C ALA A 57 -5.94 30.71 14.73
N ILE A 58 -5.33 29.96 15.65
CA ILE A 58 -5.09 28.53 15.47
C ILE A 58 -6.44 27.91 15.17
N ASN A 59 -6.62 27.40 13.96
CA ASN A 59 -7.88 26.79 13.57
C ASN A 59 -8.16 25.65 14.58
N PRO A 60 -9.29 25.68 15.32
CA PRO A 60 -9.58 24.70 16.37
C PRO A 60 -9.54 23.24 15.89
N PHE A 61 -9.71 23.02 14.59
CA PHE A 61 -9.72 21.70 13.96
C PHE A 61 -8.40 21.32 13.28
N PHE A 62 -7.35 22.15 13.37
CA PHE A 62 -6.06 21.85 12.76
C PHE A 62 -5.46 20.56 13.36
N TYR A 63 -5.45 20.48 14.70
CA TYR A 63 -4.90 19.32 15.41
C TYR A 63 -5.68 18.04 15.10
N THR A 64 -7.02 18.11 15.11
CA THR A 64 -7.86 16.93 14.83
C THR A 64 -7.67 16.44 13.39
N ARG A 65 -7.58 17.36 12.43
CA ARG A 65 -7.35 17.02 11.02
C ARG A 65 -5.94 16.46 10.78
N LEU A 66 -4.94 16.97 11.47
CA LEU A 66 -3.57 16.45 11.42
C LEU A 66 -3.50 15.04 12.01
N LYS A 67 -4.05 14.85 13.21
CA LYS A 67 -4.10 13.53 13.88
C LYS A 67 -4.80 12.49 12.99
N ALA A 68 -5.94 12.85 12.42
CA ALA A 68 -6.66 11.97 11.50
C ALA A 68 -5.84 11.60 10.26
N LYS A 69 -4.99 12.50 9.74
CA LYS A 69 -4.10 12.18 8.62
C LYS A 69 -3.00 11.18 8.99
N LEU A 70 -2.40 11.32 10.17
CA LEU A 70 -1.35 10.39 10.64
C LEU A 70 -1.93 8.99 10.88
N GLU A 71 -3.04 8.88 11.61
CA GLU A 71 -3.69 7.59 11.88
C GLU A 71 -4.18 6.89 10.59
N ASN A 72 -4.67 7.65 9.62
CA ASN A 72 -5.07 7.12 8.32
C ASN A 72 -3.88 6.65 7.45
N GLN A 73 -2.69 7.24 7.61
CA GLN A 73 -1.49 6.75 6.92
C GLN A 73 -1.02 5.41 7.48
N GLU A 74 -0.97 5.26 8.81
CA GLU A 74 -0.54 4.00 9.44
C GLU A 74 -1.50 2.84 9.17
N SER A 75 -2.81 3.11 9.21
CA SER A 75 -3.83 2.09 8.95
C SER A 75 -3.85 1.64 7.49
N LYS A 76 -3.69 2.56 6.53
CA LYS A 76 -3.56 2.20 5.10
C LYS A 76 -2.30 1.37 4.84
N GLN A 77 -1.17 1.69 5.49
CA GLN A 77 0.07 0.95 5.31
C GLN A 77 -0.03 -0.49 5.87
N LYS A 78 -0.67 -0.68 7.03
CA LYS A 78 -0.93 -2.03 7.58
C LYS A 78 -1.96 -2.82 6.78
N GLN A 79 -3.03 -2.18 6.28
CA GLN A 79 -4.12 -2.87 5.62
C GLN A 79 -3.78 -3.30 4.18
N VAL A 80 -2.93 -2.56 3.47
CA VAL A 80 -2.49 -2.89 2.11
C VAL A 80 -1.46 -4.01 2.07
N PHE A 81 -0.69 -4.24 3.14
CA PHE A 81 0.31 -5.32 3.13
C PHE A 81 -0.29 -6.72 3.28
N TRP A 82 -1.34 -6.88 4.09
CA TRP A 82 -1.89 -8.21 4.43
C TRP A 82 -3.05 -8.66 3.55
N ARG A 83 -3.81 -7.73 2.95
CA ARG A 83 -4.99 -8.06 2.14
C ARG A 83 -4.73 -8.62 0.73
N PRO A 84 -3.75 -8.14 -0.06
CA PRO A 84 -3.60 -8.61 -1.43
C PRO A 84 -2.99 -10.02 -1.51
N ALA A 85 -2.10 -10.39 -0.58
CA ALA A 85 -1.46 -11.71 -0.60
C ALA A 85 -2.41 -12.85 -0.20
N LEU A 86 -3.20 -12.65 0.87
CA LEU A 86 -4.18 -13.62 1.34
C LEU A 86 -5.31 -13.82 0.34
N VAL A 87 -5.88 -12.74 -0.23
CA VAL A 87 -6.95 -12.84 -1.23
C VAL A 87 -6.45 -13.51 -2.52
N ARG A 88 -5.20 -13.23 -2.94
CA ARG A 88 -4.58 -13.81 -4.14
C ARG A 88 -4.35 -15.32 -4.05
N ILE A 89 -4.13 -15.86 -2.86
CA ILE A 89 -3.91 -17.31 -2.65
C ILE A 89 -5.22 -18.03 -2.28
N LEU A 90 -6.09 -17.38 -1.51
CA LEU A 90 -7.33 -17.99 -1.04
C LEU A 90 -8.33 -18.23 -2.17
N GLN A 91 -8.42 -17.32 -3.16
CA GLN A 91 -9.29 -17.50 -4.33
C GLN A 91 -8.96 -18.79 -5.13
N PRO A 92 -7.74 -19.00 -5.65
CA PRO A 92 -7.44 -20.21 -6.42
C PRO A 92 -7.50 -21.49 -5.57
N ALA A 93 -7.17 -21.42 -4.27
CA ALA A 93 -7.27 -22.56 -3.37
C ALA A 93 -8.71 -23.06 -3.19
N VAL A 94 -9.67 -22.14 -3.00
CA VAL A 94 -11.09 -22.50 -2.86
C VAL A 94 -11.63 -23.14 -4.14
N PHE A 95 -11.32 -22.58 -5.32
CA PHE A 95 -11.73 -23.20 -6.59
C PHE A 95 -11.13 -24.59 -6.80
N SER A 96 -9.86 -24.79 -6.45
CA SER A 96 -9.20 -26.09 -6.53
C SER A 96 -9.86 -27.14 -5.63
N ILE A 97 -10.18 -26.77 -4.38
CA ILE A 97 -10.90 -27.65 -3.44
C ILE A 97 -12.29 -27.99 -3.97
N LEU A 98 -13.02 -26.99 -4.47
CA LEU A 98 -14.38 -27.19 -4.98
C LEU A 98 -14.39 -28.10 -6.21
N LEU A 99 -13.38 -27.99 -7.08
CA LEU A 99 -13.17 -28.88 -8.21
C LEU A 99 -12.88 -30.32 -7.74
N MET A 100 -11.96 -30.50 -6.79
CA MET A 100 -11.67 -31.81 -6.22
C MET A 100 -12.89 -32.47 -5.58
N VAL A 101 -13.67 -31.71 -4.80
CA VAL A 101 -14.91 -32.19 -4.19
C VAL A 101 -15.93 -32.56 -5.26
N GLY A 102 -16.08 -31.73 -6.30
CA GLY A 102 -16.97 -32.02 -7.43
C GLY A 102 -16.59 -33.31 -8.17
N ILE A 103 -15.31 -33.49 -8.48
CA ILE A 103 -14.82 -34.73 -9.10
C ILE A 103 -15.06 -35.93 -8.18
N TYR A 104 -14.69 -35.83 -6.90
CA TYR A 104 -14.82 -36.93 -5.95
C TYR A 104 -16.27 -37.37 -5.76
N THR A 105 -17.17 -36.40 -5.59
CA THR A 105 -18.61 -36.65 -5.46
C THR A 105 -19.20 -37.22 -6.75
N GLY A 106 -18.82 -36.69 -7.90
CA GLY A 106 -19.19 -37.22 -9.21
C GLY A 106 -18.77 -38.67 -9.41
N ILE A 107 -17.52 -39.02 -9.06
CA ILE A 107 -17.02 -40.39 -9.13
C ILE A 107 -17.79 -41.30 -8.16
N LYS A 108 -18.04 -40.86 -6.92
CA LYS A 108 -18.77 -41.66 -5.93
C LYS A 108 -20.21 -41.94 -6.30
N ILE A 109 -20.89 -40.98 -6.94
CA ILE A 109 -22.26 -41.14 -7.43
C ILE A 109 -22.29 -41.98 -8.71
N GLY A 110 -21.31 -41.79 -9.60
CA GLY A 110 -21.20 -42.48 -10.88
C GLY A 110 -20.63 -43.91 -10.80
N GLN A 111 -20.06 -44.32 -9.67
CA GLN A 111 -19.66 -45.71 -9.46
C GLN A 111 -20.90 -46.59 -9.32
N PRO A 112 -21.22 -47.46 -10.31
CA PRO A 112 -22.22 -48.48 -10.08
C PRO A 112 -21.73 -49.34 -8.92
N ALA A 113 -22.60 -49.61 -7.94
CA ALA A 113 -22.30 -50.52 -6.85
C ALA A 113 -21.67 -51.78 -7.45
N SER A 114 -20.43 -52.11 -7.04
CA SER A 114 -19.70 -53.27 -7.54
C SER A 114 -20.52 -54.54 -7.31
N THR A 115 -21.35 -54.86 -8.29
CA THR A 115 -21.93 -56.19 -8.44
C THR A 115 -20.81 -57.00 -9.04
N LYS A 116 -20.44 -58.04 -8.29
CA LYS A 116 -19.36 -59.00 -8.53
C LYS A 116 -18.98 -59.18 -10.01
N GLN A 117 -17.67 -59.16 -10.25
CA GLN A 117 -16.94 -59.75 -11.37
C GLN A 117 -17.80 -60.37 -12.48
N TYR A 118 -17.92 -59.65 -13.60
CA TYR A 118 -18.05 -60.27 -14.92
C TYR A 118 -17.01 -59.66 -15.86
N THR A 119 -15.99 -60.49 -16.11
CA THR A 119 -15.22 -60.63 -17.36
C THR A 119 -14.81 -59.37 -18.12
N ALA A 120 -13.49 -59.17 -18.15
CA ALA A 120 -12.78 -58.38 -19.14
C ALA A 120 -13.15 -58.79 -20.58
N THR A 121 -13.98 -57.98 -21.23
CA THR A 121 -14.15 -57.89 -22.69
C THR A 121 -15.07 -56.69 -22.92
N LEU A 122 -14.95 -56.00 -24.05
CA LEU A 122 -15.67 -54.75 -24.40
C LEU A 122 -14.96 -53.44 -24.00
N MET A 123 -13.64 -53.39 -24.21
CA MET A 123 -13.04 -52.18 -24.79
C MET A 123 -12.86 -52.42 -26.29
N GLN A 124 -13.90 -52.25 -27.11
CA GLN A 124 -13.75 -51.87 -28.52
C GLN A 124 -15.10 -51.61 -29.17
N ASN A 125 -15.14 -50.57 -30.01
CA ASN A 125 -16.17 -50.27 -30.99
C ASN A 125 -17.59 -50.01 -30.47
N GLN A 126 -17.85 -48.75 -30.15
CA GLN A 126 -19.14 -48.15 -30.49
C GLN A 126 -18.91 -47.16 -31.63
N GLU A 127 -18.66 -47.71 -32.82
CA GLU A 127 -18.87 -46.99 -34.07
C GLU A 127 -20.37 -46.77 -34.24
N ILE A 128 -20.75 -45.56 -34.60
CA ILE A 128 -22.14 -45.12 -34.72
C ILE A 128 -22.74 -45.83 -35.94
N PRO A 129 -23.73 -46.72 -35.79
CA PRO A 129 -24.23 -47.59 -36.87
C PRO A 129 -25.00 -46.86 -37.98
N TYR A 130 -25.16 -45.53 -37.89
CA TYR A 130 -25.91 -44.72 -38.85
C TYR A 130 -25.03 -44.02 -39.90
N LEU A 131 -23.70 -44.21 -39.87
CA LEU A 131 -22.77 -43.57 -40.82
C LEU A 131 -22.26 -44.52 -41.90
N ASN A 132 -22.73 -45.76 -41.93
CA ASN A 132 -22.20 -46.79 -42.81
C ASN A 132 -23.18 -47.17 -43.93
N GLU A 133 -23.66 -46.18 -44.69
CA GLU A 133 -24.42 -46.42 -45.92
C GLU A 133 -23.53 -46.83 -47.11
N MET A 134 -22.20 -46.67 -47.00
CA MET A 134 -21.27 -47.09 -48.07
C MET A 134 -21.03 -48.60 -48.16
N GLU A 135 -21.47 -49.38 -47.17
CA GLU A 135 -21.33 -50.84 -47.17
C GLU A 135 -22.63 -51.55 -47.64
N GLY A 136 -23.69 -50.76 -47.93
CA GLY A 136 -24.99 -51.25 -48.37
C GLY A 136 -25.19 -51.31 -49.90
N GLU A 137 -24.31 -50.71 -50.69
CA GLU A 137 -24.36 -50.81 -52.15
C GLU A 137 -23.15 -51.61 -52.66
N SER A 138 -23.44 -52.82 -53.14
CA SER A 138 -22.47 -53.66 -53.81
C SER A 138 -22.10 -53.01 -55.15
N ILE A 139 -20.85 -52.56 -55.27
CA ILE A 139 -20.11 -52.16 -56.49
C ILE A 139 -20.39 -53.01 -57.76
N GLU A 140 -21.00 -54.19 -57.59
CA GLU A 140 -21.49 -55.10 -58.61
C GLU A 140 -22.59 -54.49 -59.52
N THR A 141 -23.46 -53.61 -59.00
CA THR A 141 -24.57 -53.02 -59.78
C THR A 141 -24.12 -51.91 -60.72
N SER A 142 -23.01 -51.23 -60.42
CA SER A 142 -22.49 -50.12 -61.23
C SER A 142 -21.66 -50.57 -62.44
N LEU A 143 -21.32 -51.85 -62.55
CA LEU A 143 -20.57 -52.44 -63.68
C LEU A 143 -21.46 -53.20 -64.67
N MET A 144 -22.78 -53.20 -64.45
CA MET A 144 -23.75 -53.93 -65.27
C MET A 144 -24.70 -53.02 -66.07
N GLU A 145 -24.38 -51.72 -66.18
CA GLU A 145 -25.03 -50.75 -67.08
C GLU A 145 -24.02 -50.09 -68.03
#